data_AF-A0A7K1GCG6-F1
#
_entry.id   AF-A0A7K1GCG6-F1
#
_cell.length_a   1.000
_cell.length_b   1.000
_cell.length_c   1.000
_cell.angle_alpha   90.00
_cell.angle_beta   90.00
_cell.angle_gamma   90.00
#
_symmetry.space_group_name_H-M   'P 1'
#
loop_
_entity.id
_entity.type
_entity.pdbx_description
1 polymer ?
#
loop_
_entity_poly.entity_id
_entity_poly.type
_entity_poly.pdbx_seq_one_letter_code
_entity_poly.pdbx_strand_id
1 'polypeptide(L)'
;MLSQAEDFKSHIEDYDVLVFAIWYHDIIYKSTKKDNEVKSALFAKKALKSLNFNEKRIENIENLIISTKKHQIILDENDDNAYLLDFDSSILGSDWKTYQNYTQQIRKEYKIYPEFMYKPGRKKVLQHFLERETLYFTEVYQDKFETQARENIIKELKLL
;
A
#
# COMPACT_ATOMS: atom_id res chain seq x y z
N MET A 1 -8.66 -3.03 2.73
CA MET A 1 -8.60 -3.20 1.26
C MET A 1 -9.82 -3.90 0.67
N LEU A 2 -10.14 -5.17 1.00
CA LEU A 2 -11.29 -5.86 0.36
C LEU A 2 -12.65 -5.15 0.52
N SER A 3 -12.94 -4.60 1.70
CA SER A 3 -14.16 -3.78 1.88
C SER A 3 -14.16 -2.55 0.99
N GLN A 4 -13.02 -1.88 0.85
CA GLN A 4 -12.88 -0.70 -0.02
C GLN A 4 -13.04 -1.09 -1.49
N ALA A 5 -12.50 -2.24 -1.90
CA ALA A 5 -12.70 -2.73 -3.26
C ALA A 5 -14.19 -2.95 -3.56
N GLU A 6 -14.96 -3.53 -2.63
CA GLU A 6 -16.41 -3.70 -2.81
C GLU A 6 -17.15 -2.36 -2.86
N ASP A 7 -16.79 -1.38 -2.00
CA ASP A 7 -17.39 -0.04 -2.00
C ASP A 7 -17.16 0.70 -3.33
N PHE A 8 -16.03 0.45 -4.00
CA PHE A 8 -15.64 1.11 -5.24
C PHE A 8 -15.84 0.25 -6.49
N LYS A 9 -16.48 -0.92 -6.37
CA LYS A 9 -16.59 -1.92 -7.45
C LYS A 9 -17.08 -1.38 -8.80
N SER A 10 -17.94 -0.37 -8.81
CA SER A 10 -18.42 0.27 -10.05
C SER A 10 -17.37 1.12 -10.78
N HIS A 11 -16.25 1.42 -10.13
CA HIS A 11 -15.11 2.19 -10.66
C HIS A 11 -13.90 1.31 -10.96
N ILE A 12 -14.01 0.00 -10.74
CA ILE A 12 -12.93 -0.96 -10.96
C ILE A 12 -13.13 -1.62 -12.33
N GLU A 13 -12.10 -1.58 -13.18
CA GLU A 13 -12.12 -2.17 -14.51
C GLU A 13 -12.20 -3.69 -14.46
N ASP A 14 -11.34 -4.32 -13.66
CA ASP A 14 -11.31 -5.77 -13.47
C ASP A 14 -11.29 -6.13 -11.97
N TYR A 15 -12.49 -6.34 -11.44
CA TYR A 15 -12.69 -6.59 -10.01
C TYR A 15 -11.95 -7.83 -9.50
N ASP A 16 -11.94 -8.95 -10.23
CA ASP A 16 -11.23 -10.13 -9.70
C ASP A 16 -9.71 -9.93 -9.75
N VAL A 17 -9.18 -9.23 -10.76
CA VAL A 17 -7.76 -8.89 -10.84
C VAL A 17 -7.36 -8.04 -9.65
N LEU A 18 -8.12 -6.99 -9.34
CA LEU A 18 -7.85 -6.15 -8.18
C LEU A 18 -7.95 -6.94 -6.88
N VAL A 19 -8.98 -7.77 -6.71
CA VAL A 19 -9.14 -8.63 -5.53
C VAL A 19 -7.95 -9.57 -5.36
N PHE A 20 -7.50 -10.24 -6.42
CA PHE A 20 -6.32 -11.10 -6.34
C PHE A 20 -5.05 -10.32 -6.00
N ALA A 21 -4.86 -9.12 -6.56
CA ALA A 21 -3.75 -8.26 -6.20
C ALA A 21 -3.80 -7.90 -4.69
N ILE A 22 -4.97 -7.52 -4.17
CA ILE A 22 -5.17 -7.24 -2.74
C ILE A 22 -4.80 -8.46 -1.88
N TRP A 23 -5.27 -9.65 -2.24
CA TRP A 23 -5.00 -10.88 -1.49
C TRP A 23 -3.52 -11.25 -1.45
N TYR A 24 -2.81 -11.01 -2.56
CA TYR A 24 -1.45 -11.51 -2.71
C TYR A 24 -0.36 -10.47 -2.43
N HIS A 25 -0.62 -9.16 -2.45
CA HIS A 25 0.46 -8.16 -2.48
C HIS A 25 1.50 -8.28 -1.35
N ASP A 26 1.04 -8.62 -0.14
CA ASP A 26 1.88 -8.80 1.04
C ASP A 26 1.93 -10.25 1.57
N ILE A 27 1.60 -11.24 0.74
CA ILE A 27 1.61 -12.66 1.15
C ILE A 27 3.00 -13.13 1.59
N ILE A 28 4.05 -12.59 0.98
CA ILE A 28 5.43 -12.75 1.44
C ILE A 28 5.87 -11.45 2.09
N TYR A 29 6.00 -11.46 3.42
CA TYR A 29 6.40 -10.26 4.15
C TYR A 29 7.55 -10.52 5.14
N LYS A 30 8.61 -9.73 5.01
CA LYS A 30 9.72 -9.68 5.97
C LYS A 30 10.27 -8.26 6.03
N SER A 31 10.10 -7.58 7.17
CA SER A 31 10.47 -6.18 7.41
C SER A 31 11.94 -5.81 7.14
N THR A 32 12.83 -6.80 7.08
CA THR A 32 14.27 -6.63 6.78
C THR A 32 14.63 -6.80 5.31
N LYS A 33 13.65 -7.06 4.45
CA LYS A 33 13.83 -7.34 3.02
C LYS A 33 13.11 -6.31 2.16
N LYS A 34 13.67 -6.06 0.97
CA LYS A 34 13.17 -5.08 -0.01
C LYS A 34 12.60 -5.75 -1.27
N ASP A 35 12.43 -7.06 -1.22
CA ASP A 35 11.99 -7.90 -2.34
C ASP A 35 10.69 -8.65 -2.01
N ASN A 36 9.96 -8.20 -0.98
CA ASN A 36 8.71 -8.80 -0.52
C ASN A 36 7.66 -8.78 -1.62
N GLU A 37 7.38 -7.60 -2.18
CA GLU A 37 6.34 -7.39 -3.19
C GLU A 37 6.66 -8.16 -4.48
N VAL A 38 7.94 -8.19 -4.87
CA VAL A 38 8.39 -8.98 -6.04
C VAL A 38 8.19 -10.48 -5.79
N LYS A 39 8.49 -10.97 -4.58
CA LYS A 39 8.27 -12.38 -4.22
C LYS A 39 6.79 -12.71 -4.12
N SER A 40 5.98 -11.82 -3.56
CA SER A 40 4.52 -11.92 -3.53
C SER A 40 3.95 -12.00 -4.94
N ALA A 41 4.41 -11.16 -5.86
CA ALA A 41 3.99 -11.16 -7.26
C ALA A 41 4.35 -12.48 -7.97
N LEU A 42 5.58 -12.97 -7.79
CA LEU A 42 6.01 -14.28 -8.31
C LEU A 42 5.21 -15.44 -7.71
N PHE A 43 4.88 -15.36 -6.42
CA PHE A 43 4.03 -16.34 -5.75
C PHE A 43 2.62 -16.35 -6.36
N ALA A 44 2.00 -15.18 -6.50
CA ALA A 44 0.69 -15.00 -7.11
C ALA A 44 0.65 -15.58 -8.53
N LYS A 45 1.64 -15.23 -9.37
CA LYS A 45 1.79 -15.75 -10.73
C LYS A 45 1.81 -17.27 -10.76
N LYS A 46 2.63 -17.90 -9.90
CA LYS A 46 2.73 -19.36 -9.83
C LYS A 46 1.41 -20.00 -9.41
N ALA A 47 0.76 -19.45 -8.38
CA ALA A 47 -0.52 -19.95 -7.87
C ALA A 47 -1.61 -19.85 -8.94
N LEU A 48 -1.77 -18.68 -9.57
CA LEU A 48 -2.82 -18.43 -10.56
C LEU A 48 -2.60 -19.21 -11.87
N LYS A 49 -1.35 -19.42 -12.30
CA LYS A 49 -1.07 -20.31 -13.43
C LYS A 49 -1.50 -21.75 -13.14
N SER A 50 -1.34 -22.24 -11.91
CA SER A 50 -1.78 -23.59 -11.55
C SER A 50 -3.31 -23.75 -11.55
N LEU A 51 -4.05 -22.64 -11.52
CA LEU A 51 -5.51 -22.60 -11.59
C LEU A 51 -6.04 -22.31 -13.01
N ASN A 52 -5.17 -22.32 -14.03
CA ASN A 52 -5.49 -21.97 -15.42
C ASN A 52 -6.15 -20.58 -15.57
N PHE A 53 -5.73 -19.61 -14.74
CA PHE A 53 -6.19 -18.23 -14.86
C PHE A 53 -5.61 -17.57 -16.13
N ASN A 54 -6.33 -16.59 -16.70
CA ASN A 54 -5.94 -15.94 -17.94
C ASN A 54 -4.56 -15.25 -17.81
N GLU A 55 -3.63 -15.51 -18.74
CA GLU A 55 -2.25 -15.02 -18.63
C GLU A 55 -2.13 -13.49 -18.59
N LYS A 56 -2.94 -12.76 -19.36
CA LYS A 56 -2.95 -11.29 -19.34
C LYS A 56 -3.43 -10.76 -17.99
N ARG A 57 -4.45 -11.38 -17.40
CA ARG A 57 -4.92 -11.03 -16.04
C ARG A 57 -3.85 -11.34 -14.99
N ILE A 58 -3.11 -12.44 -15.12
CA ILE A 58 -1.99 -12.76 -14.22
C ILE A 58 -0.90 -11.70 -14.29
N GLU A 59 -0.55 -11.24 -15.49
CA GLU A 59 0.43 -10.16 -15.68
C GLU A 59 -0.02 -8.86 -15.04
N ASN A 60 -1.30 -8.49 -15.19
CA ASN A 60 -1.87 -7.32 -14.52
C ASN A 60 -1.79 -7.46 -12.99
N ILE A 61 -2.14 -8.61 -12.42
CA ILE A 61 -2.03 -8.88 -10.97
C ILE A 61 -0.57 -8.75 -10.51
N GLU A 62 0.38 -9.31 -11.27
CA GLU A 62 1.82 -9.22 -10.97
C GLU A 62 2.27 -7.76 -10.91
N ASN A 63 1.92 -6.96 -11.92
CA ASN A 63 2.28 -5.55 -12.00
C ASN A 63 1.60 -4.70 -10.92
N LEU A 64 0.32 -4.95 -10.64
CA LEU A 64 -0.41 -4.31 -9.55
C LEU A 64 0.30 -4.54 -8.21
N ILE A 65 0.67 -5.78 -7.90
CA ILE A 65 1.44 -6.08 -6.68
C ILE A 65 2.79 -5.36 -6.69
N ILE A 66 3.53 -5.38 -7.79
CA ILE A 66 4.84 -4.72 -7.90
C ILE A 66 4.74 -3.21 -7.67
N SER A 67 3.64 -2.57 -8.12
CA SER A 67 3.41 -1.14 -7.95
C SER A 67 3.41 -0.68 -6.48
N THR A 68 2.98 -1.57 -5.56
CA THR A 68 2.95 -1.31 -4.11
C THR A 68 4.34 -1.16 -3.50
N LYS A 69 5.41 -1.63 -4.16
CA LYS A 69 6.78 -1.57 -3.63
C LYS A 69 7.31 -0.14 -3.44
N LYS A 70 6.95 0.75 -4.37
CA LYS A 70 7.36 2.17 -4.32
C LYS A 70 6.15 3.09 -4.13
N HIS A 71 4.95 2.52 -4.09
CA HIS A 71 3.68 3.24 -4.15
C HIS A 71 3.67 4.22 -5.31
N GLN A 72 3.79 3.69 -6.53
CA GLN A 72 3.81 4.45 -7.79
C GLN A 72 2.92 3.77 -8.81
N ILE A 73 2.15 4.56 -9.56
CA ILE A 73 1.45 4.06 -10.75
C ILE A 73 2.50 3.62 -11.77
N ILE A 74 2.36 2.39 -12.25
CA ILE A 74 3.21 1.83 -13.32
C ILE A 74 2.39 1.26 -14.47
N LEU A 75 1.06 1.26 -14.33
CA LEU A 75 0.10 0.83 -15.33
C LEU A 75 -0.74 2.06 -15.74
N ASP A 76 -0.26 2.83 -16.71
CA ASP A 76 -0.88 4.10 -17.11
C ASP A 76 -2.27 3.92 -17.74
N GLU A 77 -2.60 2.71 -18.23
CA GLU A 77 -3.89 2.37 -18.86
C GLU A 77 -4.79 1.52 -17.94
N ASN A 78 -4.51 1.48 -16.63
CA ASN A 78 -5.31 0.69 -15.68
C ASN A 78 -5.61 1.51 -14.43
N ASP A 79 -6.84 2.01 -14.33
CA ASP A 79 -7.28 2.85 -13.21
C ASP A 79 -7.27 2.08 -11.87
N ASP A 80 -7.38 0.75 -11.91
CA ASP A 80 -7.33 -0.10 -10.71
C ASP A 80 -5.98 0.03 -9.97
N ASN A 81 -4.89 0.40 -10.66
CA ASN A 81 -3.61 0.64 -10.02
C ASN A 81 -3.71 1.78 -9.00
N ALA A 82 -4.37 2.89 -9.35
CA ALA A 82 -4.55 4.02 -8.45
C ALA A 82 -5.35 3.60 -7.20
N TYR A 83 -6.46 2.86 -7.39
CA TYR A 83 -7.28 2.36 -6.29
C TYR A 83 -6.53 1.41 -5.37
N LEU A 84 -5.73 0.47 -5.91
CA LEU A 84 -4.94 -0.45 -5.09
C LEU A 84 -3.99 0.31 -4.14
N LEU A 85 -3.27 1.29 -4.68
CA LEU A 85 -2.30 2.08 -3.92
C LEU A 85 -2.97 2.95 -2.86
N ASP A 86 -4.14 3.50 -3.19
CA ASP A 86 -4.97 4.28 -2.27
C ASP A 86 -5.53 3.42 -1.14
N PHE A 87 -5.99 2.20 -1.46
CA PHE A 87 -6.50 1.26 -0.46
C PHE A 87 -5.40 0.85 0.52
N ASP A 88 -4.19 0.59 0.02
CA ASP A 88 -3.03 0.22 0.82
C ASP A 88 -2.58 1.38 1.74
N SER A 89 -2.58 2.61 1.20
CA SER A 89 -2.14 3.80 1.94
C SER A 89 -3.21 4.41 2.85
N SER A 90 -4.46 3.92 2.78
CA SER A 90 -5.62 4.50 3.48
C SER A 90 -5.47 4.61 5.01
N ILE A 91 -4.63 3.78 5.63
CA ILE A 91 -4.34 3.87 7.07
C ILE A 91 -3.78 5.24 7.46
N LEU A 92 -3.07 5.91 6.54
CA LEU A 92 -2.50 7.23 6.79
C LEU A 92 -3.59 8.25 7.11
N GLY A 93 -4.71 8.21 6.40
CA GLY A 93 -5.86 9.12 6.56
C GLY A 93 -6.87 8.71 7.63
N SER A 94 -6.59 7.69 8.44
CA SER A 94 -7.49 7.26 9.53
C SER A 94 -7.56 8.30 10.67
N ASP A 95 -8.52 8.15 11.59
CA ASP A 95 -8.55 8.97 12.79
C ASP A 95 -7.27 8.78 13.63
N TRP A 96 -6.90 9.79 14.43
CA TRP A 96 -5.64 9.77 15.17
C TRP A 96 -5.47 8.55 16.08
N LYS A 97 -6.54 8.03 16.69
CA LYS A 97 -6.45 6.89 17.60
C LYS A 97 -6.07 5.62 16.82
N THR A 98 -6.70 5.41 15.67
CA THR A 98 -6.39 4.31 14.75
C THR A 98 -4.97 4.43 14.22
N TYR A 99 -4.58 5.61 13.73
CA TYR A 99 -3.23 5.87 13.24
C TYR A 99 -2.16 5.68 14.33
N GLN A 100 -2.39 6.15 15.55
CA GLN A 100 -1.47 5.97 16.66
C GLN A 100 -1.26 4.48 16.97
N ASN A 101 -2.31 3.66 16.99
CA ASN A 101 -2.17 2.22 17.15
C ASN A 101 -1.36 1.59 16.01
N TYR A 102 -1.56 2.03 14.77
CA TYR A 102 -0.72 1.63 13.63
C TYR A 102 0.76 1.96 13.85
N THR A 103 1.12 3.19 14.26
CA THR A 103 2.53 3.57 14.51
C THR A 103 3.19 2.72 15.60
N GLN A 104 2.44 2.35 16.65
CA GLN A 104 2.94 1.48 17.71
C GLN A 104 3.19 0.05 17.22
N GLN A 105 2.35 -0.46 16.31
CA GLN A 105 2.55 -1.76 15.68
C GLN A 105 3.79 -1.75 14.79
N ILE A 106 3.98 -0.71 13.97
CA ILE A 106 5.22 -0.53 13.19
C ILE A 106 6.45 -0.49 14.11
N ARG A 107 6.40 0.23 15.24
CA ARG A 107 7.53 0.24 16.19
C ARG A 107 7.85 -1.16 16.71
N LYS A 108 6.84 -1.98 17.03
CA LYS A 108 7.01 -3.38 17.50
C LYS A 108 7.58 -4.28 16.41
N GLU A 109 7.16 -4.10 15.17
CA GLU A 109 7.65 -4.88 14.03
C GLU A 109 9.13 -4.61 13.76
N TYR A 110 9.55 -3.35 13.87
CA TYR A 110 10.93 -2.91 13.71
C TYR A 110 11.73 -2.92 15.03
N LYS A 111 11.31 -3.72 16.03
CA LYS A 111 11.98 -3.83 17.35
C LYS A 111 13.44 -4.26 17.28
N ILE A 112 13.85 -4.92 16.20
CA ILE A 112 15.24 -5.35 15.99
C ILE A 112 16.18 -4.15 15.87
N TYR A 113 15.66 -2.98 15.48
CA TYR A 113 16.42 -1.75 15.38
C TYR A 113 16.32 -0.97 16.70
N PRO A 114 17.46 -0.62 17.31
CA PRO A 114 17.49 0.27 18.47
C PRO A 114 16.96 1.65 18.11
N GLU A 115 16.52 2.38 19.13
CA GLU A 115 15.77 3.63 18.96
C GLU A 115 16.53 4.68 18.14
N PHE A 116 17.84 4.80 18.36
CA PHE A 116 18.69 5.76 17.65
C PHE A 116 18.84 5.47 16.15
N MET A 117 18.56 4.24 15.70
CA MET A 117 18.50 3.90 14.27
C MET A 117 17.08 3.96 13.73
N TYR A 118 16.09 3.51 14.51
CA TYR A 118 14.69 3.48 14.10
C TYR A 118 14.14 4.89 13.85
N LYS A 119 14.32 5.82 14.80
CA LYS A 119 13.72 7.16 14.71
C LYS A 119 14.15 7.94 13.46
N PRO A 120 15.46 8.06 13.13
CA PRO A 120 15.86 8.73 11.88
C PRO A 120 15.33 8.04 10.63
N GLY A 121 15.34 6.70 10.60
CA GLY A 121 14.81 5.93 9.48
C GLY A 121 13.31 6.16 9.25
N ARG A 122 12.51 6.10 10.32
CA ARG A 122 11.07 6.36 10.26
C ARG A 122 10.77 7.80 9.86
N LYS A 123 11.49 8.78 10.43
CA LYS A 123 11.37 10.20 10.03
C LYS A 123 11.61 10.39 8.54
N LYS A 124 12.64 9.75 7.97
CA LYS A 124 12.94 9.83 6.54
C LYS A 124 11.79 9.31 5.67
N VAL A 125 11.16 8.20 6.05
CA VAL A 125 9.98 7.65 5.33
C VAL A 125 8.82 8.63 5.36
N LEU A 126 8.50 9.17 6.54
CA LEU A 126 7.40 10.12 6.74
C LEU A 126 7.62 11.44 5.99
N GLN A 127 8.86 11.95 6.00
CA GLN A 127 9.23 13.14 5.23
C GLN A 127 9.08 12.90 3.73
N HIS A 128 9.50 11.74 3.23
CA HIS A 128 9.33 11.38 1.83
C HIS A 128 7.86 11.36 1.38
N PHE A 129 6.93 10.95 2.26
CA PHE A 129 5.50 11.09 1.96
C PHE A 129 5.09 12.56 1.83
N LEU A 130 5.51 13.43 2.76
CA LEU A 130 5.15 14.85 2.74
C LEU A 130 5.73 15.63 1.55
N GLU A 131 6.81 15.13 0.93
CA GLU A 131 7.39 15.68 -0.31
C GLU A 131 6.51 15.48 -1.54
N ARG A 132 5.57 14.52 -1.50
CA ARG A 132 4.64 14.28 -2.61
C ARG A 132 3.61 15.40 -2.69
N GLU A 133 3.24 15.78 -3.91
CA GLU A 133 2.17 16.74 -4.17
C GLU A 133 0.83 16.24 -3.61
N THR A 134 0.49 14.99 -3.89
CA THR A 134 -0.63 14.26 -3.30
C THR A 134 -0.15 12.96 -2.65
N LEU A 135 -0.78 12.55 -1.54
CA LEU A 135 -0.53 11.27 -0.89
C LEU A 135 -1.35 10.14 -1.54
N TYR A 136 -2.50 10.50 -2.11
CA TYR A 136 -3.43 9.59 -2.78
C TYR A 136 -3.51 9.89 -4.29
N PHE A 137 -3.89 8.89 -5.07
CA PHE A 137 -3.91 8.93 -6.53
C PHE A 137 -5.29 9.31 -7.08
N THR A 138 -6.37 8.80 -6.51
CA THR A 138 -7.74 9.11 -6.94
C THR A 138 -8.27 10.35 -6.25
N GLU A 139 -9.04 11.18 -6.97
CA GLU A 139 -9.65 12.40 -6.42
C GLU A 139 -10.50 12.09 -5.17
N VAL A 140 -11.25 10.99 -5.18
CA VAL A 140 -12.11 10.58 -4.05
C VAL A 140 -11.28 10.31 -2.78
N TYR A 141 -10.09 9.72 -2.89
CA TYR A 141 -9.22 9.51 -1.74
C TYR A 141 -8.46 10.77 -1.33
N GLN A 142 -8.08 11.62 -2.29
CA GLN A 142 -7.50 12.92 -1.98
C GLN A 142 -8.47 13.76 -1.14
N ASP A 143 -9.71 13.94 -1.62
CA ASP A 143 -10.74 14.71 -0.91
C ASP A 143 -11.05 14.13 0.47
N LYS A 144 -11.09 12.80 0.59
CA LYS A 144 -11.49 12.13 1.82
C LYS A 144 -10.39 12.02 2.86
N PHE A 145 -9.13 11.85 2.46
CA PHE A 145 -8.06 11.40 3.34
C PHE A 145 -6.80 12.27 3.34
N GLU A 146 -6.55 13.10 2.33
CA GLU A 146 -5.29 13.83 2.17
C GLU A 146 -4.97 14.71 3.39
N THR A 147 -5.92 15.55 3.81
CA THR A 147 -5.74 16.46 4.94
C THR A 147 -5.43 15.69 6.23
N GLN A 148 -6.25 14.69 6.55
CA GLN A 148 -6.08 13.90 7.76
C GLN A 148 -4.75 13.12 7.75
N ALA A 149 -4.34 12.60 6.60
CA ALA A 149 -3.10 11.87 6.43
C ALA A 149 -1.87 12.76 6.68
N ARG A 150 -1.86 13.97 6.13
CA ARG A 150 -0.78 14.94 6.37
C ARG A 150 -0.71 15.34 7.85
N GLU A 151 -1.85 15.59 8.49
CA GLU A 151 -1.90 15.90 9.93
C GLU A 151 -1.33 14.76 10.78
N ASN A 152 -1.72 13.52 10.48
CA ASN A 152 -1.24 12.32 11.16
C ASN A 152 0.28 12.16 11.01
N ILE A 153 0.81 12.28 9.79
CA ILE A 153 2.24 12.18 9.51
C ILE A 153 3.02 13.27 10.25
N ILE A 154 2.55 14.52 10.19
CA ILE A 154 3.18 15.65 10.89
C ILE A 154 3.16 15.43 12.41
N LYS A 155 2.09 14.87 12.94
CA LYS A 155 1.96 14.58 14.38
C LYS A 155 2.88 13.43 14.80
N GLU A 156 2.99 12.35 14.02
CA GLU A 156 3.97 11.28 14.28
C GLU A 156 5.41 11.84 14.26
N LEU A 157 5.75 12.69 13.27
CA LEU A 157 7.07 13.30 13.17
C LEU A 157 7.48 14.09 14.43
N LYS A 158 6.52 14.74 15.10
CA LYS A 158 6.75 15.48 16.37
C LYS A 158 6.94 14.56 17.58
N LEU A 159 6.42 13.33 17.51
CA LEU A 159 6.50 12.34 18.59
C LEU A 159 7.73 11.43 18.49
N LEU A 160 8.33 11.31 17.29
CA LEU A 160 9.59 10.61 17.05
C LEU A 160 10.78 11.46 17.50
#